data_AF-A0A4R9XC16-F1
#
_entry.id   AF-A0A4R9XC16-F1
#
_cell.length_a   1.000
_cell.length_b   1.000
_cell.length_c   1.000
_cell.angle_alpha   90.00
_cell.angle_beta   90.00
_cell.angle_gamma   90.00
#
_symmetry.space_group_name_H-M   'P 1'
#
loop_
_entity.id
_entity.type
_entity.pdbx_description
1 polymer ?
#
loop_
_entity_poly.entity_id
_entity_poly.type
_entity_poly.pdbx_seq_one_letter_code
_entity_poly.pdbx_strand_id
1 'polypeptide(L)'
;MKPHEEVHTSYRPTEAKYKGGAEELYVTYDLDQKTRGGGHALYPKVKRVYVSGKVIGWKSGHRLRKRTGREVNGVRVEYEQARRGYRRQTFEAKRGEKEYTVEPAHVGKTNQRFVQIVELPEKATNVHFYDKGDALPAKYKQALQNVR
;
A
#
# COMPACT_ATOMS: atom_id res chain seq x y z
N MET A 1 23.30 -20.41 -24.28
CA MET A 1 23.63 -19.79 -22.97
C MET A 1 22.77 -18.55 -22.84
N LYS A 2 21.72 -18.56 -22.00
CA LYS A 2 20.80 -17.41 -21.86
C LYS A 2 21.43 -16.38 -20.91
N PRO A 3 21.42 -15.08 -21.23
CA PRO A 3 21.92 -14.06 -20.31
C PRO A 3 21.02 -13.97 -19.08
N HIS A 4 21.64 -13.88 -17.90
CA HIS A 4 20.98 -13.64 -16.63
C HIS A 4 20.35 -12.25 -16.64
N GLU A 5 19.03 -12.19 -16.54
CA GLU A 5 18.28 -10.95 -16.37
C GLU A 5 18.48 -10.48 -14.91
N GLU A 6 19.32 -9.45 -14.72
CA GLU A 6 19.49 -8.78 -13.43
C GLU A 6 18.18 -8.09 -13.05
N VAL A 7 17.40 -8.74 -12.18
CA VAL A 7 16.21 -8.13 -11.58
C VAL A 7 16.68 -7.10 -10.56
N HIS A 8 16.88 -5.86 -11.01
CA HIS A 8 17.02 -4.69 -10.15
C HIS A 8 15.75 -4.53 -9.31
N THR A 9 15.74 -5.05 -8.08
CA THR A 9 14.71 -4.75 -7.08
C THR A 9 14.94 -3.35 -6.52
N SER A 10 14.75 -2.32 -7.34
CA SER A 10 14.71 -0.94 -6.85
C SER A 10 13.46 -0.77 -5.98
N TYR A 11 13.66 -0.19 -4.80
CA TYR A 11 12.56 0.18 -3.92
C TYR A 11 11.63 1.15 -4.67
N ARG A 12 10.38 0.73 -4.88
CA ARG A 12 9.34 1.59 -5.44
C ARG A 12 8.52 2.14 -4.28
N PRO A 13 8.57 3.46 -4.02
CA PRO A 13 7.69 4.08 -3.04
C PRO A 13 6.23 3.89 -3.48
N THR A 14 5.35 3.73 -2.49
CA THR A 14 3.91 3.71 -2.73
C THR A 14 3.44 5.16 -2.90
N GLU A 15 3.24 5.63 -4.13
CA GLU A 15 2.73 6.98 -4.39
C GLU A 15 1.25 7.08 -4.02
N ALA A 16 0.93 7.90 -3.02
CA ALA A 16 -0.45 8.25 -2.67
C ALA A 16 -0.92 9.45 -3.50
N LYS A 17 -1.80 9.20 -4.48
CA LYS A 17 -2.34 10.21 -5.41
C LYS A 17 -3.26 11.25 -4.75
N TYR A 18 -3.69 11.08 -3.49
CA TYR A 18 -4.75 11.88 -2.88
C TYR A 18 -4.37 12.44 -1.50
N LYS A 19 -4.63 13.74 -1.27
CA LYS A 19 -4.61 14.38 0.06
C LYS A 19 -5.83 13.91 0.87
N GLY A 20 -5.60 12.93 1.73
CA GLY A 20 -6.52 12.47 2.78
C GLY A 20 -5.70 11.73 3.84
N GLY A 21 -6.16 11.73 5.09
CA GLY A 21 -5.45 11.16 6.26
C GLY A 21 -5.25 9.66 6.15
N ALA A 22 -4.33 9.23 5.29
CA ALA A 22 -3.94 7.85 5.14
C ALA A 22 -3.14 7.44 6.37
N GLU A 23 -3.52 6.31 6.96
CA GLU A 23 -2.78 5.69 8.05
C GLU A 23 -1.50 5.06 7.47
N GLU A 24 -0.38 5.34 8.12
CA GLU A 24 0.92 4.76 7.79
C GLU A 24 1.09 3.43 8.55
N LEU A 25 1.26 2.36 7.78
CA LEU A 25 1.40 0.99 8.26
C LEU A 25 2.71 0.40 7.72
N TYR A 26 3.13 -0.74 8.25
CA TYR A 26 4.46 -1.29 8.00
C TYR A 26 4.39 -2.78 7.66
N VAL A 27 4.94 -3.15 6.52
CA VAL A 27 5.26 -4.54 6.18
C VAL A 27 6.75 -4.75 6.41
N THR A 28 7.09 -5.71 7.27
CA THR A 28 8.48 -6.11 7.52
C THR A 28 8.76 -7.45 6.87
N TYR A 29 10.00 -7.67 6.46
CA TYR A 29 10.47 -8.94 5.92
C TYR A 29 12.00 -9.00 6.02
N ASP A 30 12.53 -10.21 6.06
CA ASP A 30 13.97 -10.45 5.90
C ASP A 30 14.25 -10.78 4.43
N LEU A 31 15.37 -10.28 3.90
CA LEU A 31 15.79 -10.51 2.52
C LEU A 31 17.25 -10.96 2.48
N ASP A 32 17.48 -12.14 1.91
CA ASP A 32 18.83 -12.62 1.64
C ASP A 32 19.48 -11.80 0.53
N GLN A 33 20.65 -11.22 0.80
CA GLN A 33 21.40 -10.42 -0.15
C GLN A 33 22.86 -10.84 -0.18
N LYS A 34 23.44 -10.86 -1.39
CA LYS A 34 24.86 -11.07 -1.58
C LYS A 34 25.62 -9.84 -1.07
N THR A 35 26.63 -10.07 -0.23
CA THR A 35 27.50 -9.02 0.29
C THR A 35 28.61 -8.69 -0.71
N ARG A 36 29.22 -7.52 -0.56
CA ARG A 36 30.36 -7.11 -1.42
C ARG A 36 31.56 -8.07 -1.34
N GLY A 37 31.70 -8.79 -0.22
CA GLY A 37 32.74 -9.81 -0.02
C GLY A 37 32.39 -11.19 -0.59
N GLY A 38 31.30 -11.32 -1.35
CA GLY A 38 30.90 -12.58 -1.99
C GLY A 38 30.09 -13.53 -1.11
N GLY A 39 29.89 -13.22 0.18
CA GLY A 39 29.03 -13.97 1.10
C GLY A 39 27.54 -13.60 0.98
N HIS A 40 26.72 -14.15 1.87
CA HIS A 40 25.29 -13.88 1.97
C HIS A 40 24.93 -13.39 3.38
N ALA A 41 23.99 -12.46 3.47
CA ALA A 41 23.44 -12.00 4.74
C ALA A 41 21.94 -11.70 4.61
N LEU A 42 21.19 -12.04 5.66
CA LEU A 42 19.79 -11.67 5.80
C LEU A 42 19.68 -10.25 6.32
N TYR A 43 19.09 -9.37 5.52
CA TYR A 43 18.86 -7.98 5.90
C TYR A 43 17.39 -7.76 6.25
N PRO A 44 17.09 -7.19 7.43
CA PRO A 44 15.75 -6.73 7.73
C PRO A 44 15.37 -5.60 6.78
N LYS A 45 14.16 -5.63 6.25
CA LYS A 45 13.59 -4.60 5.38
C LYS A 45 12.22 -4.20 5.92
N VAL A 46 11.88 -2.94 5.68
CA VAL A 46 10.57 -2.38 6.03
C VAL A 46 10.01 -1.64 4.83
N LYS A 47 8.74 -1.88 4.53
CA LYS A 47 7.98 -1.18 3.50
C LYS A 47 6.79 -0.48 4.14
N ARG A 48 6.72 0.84 3.95
CA ARG A 48 5.59 1.67 4.38
C ARG A 48 4.40 1.47 3.44
N VAL A 49 3.22 1.34 4.02
CA VAL A 49 1.96 1.13 3.33
C VAL A 49 0.99 2.19 3.82
N TYR A 50 0.37 2.89 2.89
CA TYR A 50 -0.60 3.94 3.21
C TYR A 50 -1.99 3.45 2.85
N VAL A 51 -2.91 3.44 3.82
CA VAL A 51 -4.31 3.06 3.61
C VAL A 51 -5.24 4.17 4.08
N SER A 52 -6.33 4.40 3.35
CA SER A 52 -7.32 5.43 3.70
C SER A 52 -8.52 4.83 4.42
N GLY A 53 -8.30 4.06 5.47
CA GLY A 53 -9.36 3.40 6.21
C GLY A 53 -8.82 2.44 7.27
N LYS A 54 -9.74 1.83 8.02
CA LYS A 54 -9.40 0.89 9.08
C LYS A 54 -9.03 -0.46 8.48
N VAL A 55 -7.85 -0.98 8.79
CA VAL A 55 -7.48 -2.36 8.42
C VAL A 55 -8.38 -3.34 9.15
N ILE A 56 -8.97 -4.26 8.37
CA ILE A 56 -9.83 -5.34 8.88
C ILE A 56 -9.18 -6.71 8.76
N GLY A 57 -8.14 -6.84 7.93
CA GLY A 57 -7.41 -8.09 7.77
C GLY A 57 -6.18 -7.93 6.91
N TRP A 58 -5.24 -8.85 7.06
CA TRP A 58 -4.09 -8.97 6.18
C TRP A 58 -3.66 -10.43 6.06
N LYS A 59 -3.00 -10.76 4.96
CA LYS A 59 -2.44 -12.08 4.71
C LYS A 59 -1.21 -11.98 3.81
N SER A 60 -0.11 -12.60 4.22
CA SER A 60 1.04 -12.83 3.34
C SER A 60 0.78 -14.05 2.45
N GLY A 61 1.36 -14.04 1.24
CA GLY A 61 1.22 -15.18 0.36
C GLY A 61 2.03 -15.07 -0.91
N HIS A 62 2.30 -16.24 -1.48
CA HIS A 62 2.82 -16.40 -2.82
C HIS A 62 1.65 -16.38 -3.80
N ARG A 63 1.82 -15.73 -4.95
CA ARG A 63 0.81 -15.63 -6.03
C ARG A 63 -0.47 -14.86 -5.66
N LEU A 64 -0.32 -13.73 -4.99
CA LEU A 64 -1.43 -12.79 -4.80
C LEU A 64 -1.79 -12.14 -6.14
N ARG A 65 -3.06 -12.24 -6.56
CA ARG A 65 -3.51 -11.68 -7.85
C ARG A 65 -3.88 -10.22 -7.72
N LYS A 66 -3.16 -9.34 -8.43
CA LYS A 66 -3.48 -7.92 -8.55
C LYS A 66 -4.71 -7.69 -9.42
N ARG A 67 -5.32 -6.51 -9.29
CA ARG A 67 -6.40 -6.06 -10.18
C ARG A 67 -6.03 -6.13 -11.67
N THR A 68 -4.75 -5.95 -12.00
CA THR A 68 -4.24 -6.07 -13.37
C THR A 68 -4.14 -7.51 -13.88
N GLY A 69 -4.42 -8.51 -13.04
CA GLY A 69 -4.29 -9.93 -13.36
C GLY A 69 -2.92 -10.54 -13.05
N ARG A 70 -1.88 -9.73 -12.81
CA ARG A 70 -0.54 -10.21 -12.44
C ARG A 70 -0.55 -10.89 -11.07
N GLU A 71 0.18 -11.99 -10.94
CA GLU A 71 0.45 -12.65 -9.66
C GLU A 71 1.78 -12.19 -9.09
N VAL A 72 1.81 -11.93 -7.77
CA VAL A 72 2.99 -11.40 -7.08
C VAL A 72 3.18 -12.07 -5.72
N ASN A 73 4.41 -12.14 -5.24
CA ASN A 73 4.68 -12.39 -3.83
C ASN A 73 4.39 -11.13 -3.02
N GLY A 74 3.78 -11.25 -1.85
CA GLY A 74 3.57 -10.08 -1.02
C GLY A 74 2.57 -10.22 0.10
N VAL A 75 1.98 -9.08 0.46
CA VAL A 75 0.96 -8.96 1.49
C VAL A 75 -0.31 -8.40 0.87
N ARG A 76 -1.42 -9.09 1.10
CA ARG A 76 -2.78 -8.61 0.85
C ARG A 76 -3.27 -7.91 2.11
N VAL A 77 -3.68 -6.66 1.97
CA VAL A 77 -4.23 -5.82 3.05
C VAL A 77 -5.68 -5.50 2.70
N GLU A 78 -6.59 -5.76 3.62
CA GLU A 78 -8.02 -5.46 3.49
C GLU A 78 -8.38 -4.36 4.48
N TYR A 79 -9.05 -3.31 4.00
CA TYR A 79 -9.42 -2.17 4.82
C TYR A 79 -10.80 -1.63 4.45
N GLU A 80 -11.46 -1.03 5.43
CA GLU A 80 -12.76 -0.37 5.28
C GLU A 80 -12.62 1.13 5.39
N GLN A 81 -13.20 1.83 4.42
CA GLN A 81 -13.30 3.28 4.44
C GLN A 81 -14.77 3.68 4.61
N ALA A 82 -15.06 4.37 5.71
CA ALA A 82 -16.33 5.04 5.90
C ALA A 82 -16.34 6.35 5.10
N ARG A 83 -17.30 6.51 4.18
CA ARG A 83 -17.56 7.79 3.52
C ARG A 83 -18.66 8.52 4.27
N ARG A 84 -18.35 9.75 4.69
CA ARG A 84 -19.37 10.66 5.21
C ARG A 84 -20.38 10.91 4.09
N GLY A 85 -21.65 10.69 4.39
CA GLY A 85 -22.73 11.14 3.53
C GLY A 85 -22.66 12.64 3.37
N TYR A 86 -23.15 13.15 2.25
CA TYR A 86 -23.24 14.59 2.02
C TYR A 86 -24.61 14.95 1.50
N ARG A 87 -25.04 16.16 1.88
CA ARG A 87 -26.21 16.82 1.30
C ARG A 87 -25.69 17.95 0.43
N ARG A 88 -25.98 17.87 -0.86
CA ARG A 88 -25.67 18.92 -1.82
C ARG A 88 -26.94 19.70 -2.07
N GLN A 89 -26.90 20.99 -1.84
CA GLN A 89 -27.98 21.89 -2.24
C GLN A 89 -27.93 22.13 -3.74
N THR A 90 -29.02 22.64 -4.29
CA THR A 90 -29.08 23.07 -5.68
C THR A 90 -28.05 24.18 -5.92
N PHE A 91 -27.36 24.13 -7.06
CA PHE A 91 -26.49 25.21 -7.50
C PHE A 91 -26.40 25.24 -9.03
N GLU A 92 -26.11 26.42 -9.57
CA GLU A 92 -25.87 26.58 -11.00
C GLU A 92 -24.39 26.32 -11.31
N ALA A 93 -24.15 25.54 -12.35
CA ALA A 93 -22.82 25.18 -12.79
C ALA A 93 -22.64 25.54 -14.26
N LYS A 94 -21.44 25.98 -14.61
CA LYS A 94 -21.08 26.34 -15.97
C LYS A 94 -19.92 25.47 -16.46
N ARG A 95 -20.07 24.86 -17.63
CA ARG A 95 -19.00 24.12 -18.31
C ARG A 95 -18.84 24.66 -19.73
N GLY A 96 -17.84 25.52 -19.91
CA GLY A 96 -17.71 26.32 -21.13
C GLY A 96 -18.82 27.36 -21.20
N GLU A 97 -19.57 27.39 -22.30
CA GLU A 97 -20.69 28.33 -22.49
C GLU A 97 -22.05 27.79 -21.99
N LYS A 98 -22.14 26.49 -21.67
CA LYS A 98 -23.38 25.89 -21.15
C LYS A 98 -23.48 26.05 -19.64
N GLU A 99 -24.55 26.72 -19.22
CA GLU A 99 -25.04 26.74 -17.84
C GLU A 99 -26.07 25.62 -17.64
N TYR A 100 -26.02 25.00 -16.47
CA TYR A 100 -26.97 23.97 -16.08
C TYR A 100 -27.19 23.99 -14.57
N THR A 101 -28.43 23.72 -14.19
CA THR A 101 -28.82 23.60 -12.78
C THR A 101 -28.50 22.20 -12.29
N VAL A 102 -27.74 22.13 -11.19
CA VAL A 102 -27.44 20.88 -10.52
C VAL A 102 -28.46 20.67 -9.42
N GLU A 103 -29.34 19.68 -9.62
CA GLU A 103 -30.36 19.29 -8.64
C GLU A 103 -29.76 18.86 -7.29
N PRO A 104 -30.53 19.02 -6.18
CA PRO A 104 -30.06 18.66 -4.86
C PRO A 104 -29.89 17.14 -4.79
N ALA A 105 -28.87 16.71 -4.04
CA ALA A 105 -28.59 15.31 -3.84
C ALA A 105 -28.37 14.99 -2.36
N HIS A 106 -28.91 13.87 -1.93
CA HIS A 106 -28.58 13.28 -0.64
C HIS A 106 -27.87 11.96 -0.87
N VAL A 107 -26.62 11.89 -0.43
CA VAL A 107 -25.85 10.65 -0.41
C VAL A 107 -25.70 10.22 1.03
N GLY A 108 -26.23 9.04 1.37
CA GLY A 108 -26.12 8.46 2.71
C GLY A 108 -24.67 8.10 3.07
N LYS A 109 -24.44 7.77 4.34
CA LYS A 109 -23.15 7.21 4.78
C LYS A 109 -22.99 5.82 4.16
N THR A 110 -21.81 5.52 3.64
CA THR A 110 -21.50 4.21 3.05
C THR A 110 -20.18 3.70 3.59
N ASN A 111 -20.09 2.39 3.84
CA ASN A 111 -18.82 1.72 4.10
C ASN A 111 -18.40 0.97 2.84
N GLN A 112 -17.15 1.17 2.42
CA GLN A 112 -16.57 0.50 1.27
C GLN A 112 -15.37 -0.33 1.69
N ARG A 113 -15.31 -1.57 1.20
CA ARG A 113 -14.18 -2.48 1.40
C ARG A 113 -13.19 -2.34 0.25
N PHE A 114 -11.93 -2.28 0.60
CA PHE A 114 -10.83 -2.19 -0.35
C PHE A 114 -9.79 -3.26 -0.07
N VAL A 115 -9.09 -3.64 -1.13
CA VAL A 115 -7.97 -4.58 -1.08
C VAL A 115 -6.77 -3.92 -1.74
N GLN A 116 -5.66 -3.88 -1.01
CA GLN A 116 -4.37 -3.44 -1.52
C GLN A 116 -3.38 -4.61 -1.46
N ILE A 117 -2.62 -4.79 -2.54
CA ILE A 117 -1.55 -5.79 -2.58
C ILE A 117 -0.21 -5.07 -2.57
N VAL A 118 0.57 -5.36 -1.53
CA VAL A 118 1.91 -4.85 -1.32
C VAL A 118 2.89 -5.89 -1.83
N GLU A 119 3.51 -5.62 -2.98
CA GLU A 119 4.50 -6.49 -3.57
C GLU A 119 5.77 -6.56 -2.72
N LEU A 120 6.28 -7.77 -2.53
CA LEU A 120 7.55 -8.09 -1.88
C LEU A 120 8.44 -8.91 -2.83
N PRO A 121 9.78 -8.86 -2.66
CA PRO A 121 10.68 -9.76 -3.38
C PRO A 121 10.30 -11.23 -3.18
N GLU A 122 10.53 -12.08 -4.17
CA GLU A 122 10.17 -13.51 -4.09
C GLU A 122 10.86 -14.23 -2.93
N LYS A 123 12.11 -13.83 -2.65
CA LYS A 123 12.93 -14.38 -1.55
C LYS A 123 12.64 -13.76 -0.18
N ALA A 124 11.60 -12.91 -0.07
CA ALA A 124 11.23 -12.31 1.21
C ALA A 124 10.71 -13.39 2.17
N THR A 125 11.30 -13.45 3.36
CA THR A 125 10.90 -14.36 4.43
C THR A 125 10.54 -13.57 5.68
N ASN A 126 10.00 -14.24 6.70
CA ASN A 126 9.64 -13.63 7.98
C ASN A 126 8.75 -12.38 7.82
N VAL A 127 7.72 -12.51 6.96
CA VAL A 127 6.85 -11.39 6.57
C VAL A 127 5.83 -11.12 7.68
N HIS A 128 5.84 -9.90 8.20
CA HIS A 128 4.88 -9.43 9.21
C HIS A 128 4.29 -8.07 8.86
N PHE A 129 3.14 -7.78 9.43
CA PHE A 129 2.41 -6.54 9.25
C PHE A 129 2.17 -5.86 10.60
N TYR A 130 2.39 -4.55 10.64
CA TYR A 130 2.21 -3.72 11.83
C TYR A 130 1.41 -2.47 11.47
N ASP A 131 0.44 -2.15 12.31
CA ASP A 131 -0.40 -0.95 12.20
C ASP A 131 0.23 0.31 12.81
N LYS A 132 1.28 0.13 13.64
CA LYS A 132 1.99 1.21 14.33
C LYS A 132 3.49 1.02 14.23
N GLY A 133 4.21 2.13 14.02
CA GLY A 133 5.68 2.12 13.97
C GLY A 133 6.33 1.72 15.29
N ASP A 134 5.70 2.08 16.41
CA ASP A 134 6.23 1.74 17.75
C ASP A 134 6.17 0.25 18.05
N ALA A 135 5.28 -0.49 17.40
CA ALA A 135 5.17 -1.95 17.51
C ALA A 135 6.28 -2.69 16.73
N LEU A 136 7.07 -2.00 15.92
CA LEU A 136 8.15 -2.63 15.16
C LEU A 136 9.24 -3.20 16.09
N PRO A 137 9.67 -4.45 15.86
CA PRO A 137 10.87 -4.99 16.51
C PRO A 137 12.11 -4.13 16.22
N ALA A 138 13.05 -4.09 17.17
CA ALA A 138 14.24 -3.23 17.10
C ALA A 138 15.03 -3.39 15.79
N LYS A 139 15.22 -4.63 15.31
CA LYS A 139 15.92 -4.91 14.05
C LYS A 139 15.27 -4.26 12.83
N TYR A 140 13.94 -4.10 12.84
CA TYR A 140 13.19 -3.47 11.75
C TYR A 140 13.09 -1.95 11.93
N LYS A 141 13.02 -1.45 13.17
CA LYS A 141 13.11 0.00 13.45
C LYS A 141 14.40 0.60 12.89
N GLN A 142 15.53 -0.09 13.03
CA GLN A 142 16.81 0.34 12.47
C GLN A 142 16.83 0.31 10.93
N ALA A 143 16.08 -0.61 10.31
CA ALA A 143 15.96 -0.72 8.86
C ALA A 143 14.92 0.25 8.25
N LEU A 144 14.10 0.88 9.08
CA LEU A 144 13.13 1.87 8.62
C LEU A 144 13.88 3.12 8.18
N GLN A 145 13.95 3.33 6.87
CA GLN A 145 14.54 4.55 6.33
C GLN A 145 13.65 5.75 6.70
N ASN A 146 14.24 6.76 7.31
CA ASN A 146 13.61 8.07 7.54
C ASN A 146 13.71 8.90 6.26
N VAL A 147 12.92 8.53 5.26
CA VAL A 147 12.72 9.37 4.08
C VAL A 147 11.58 10.32 4.43
N ARG A 148 11.91 11.56 4.74
CA ARG A 148 10.96 12.67 4.92
C ARG A 148 11.03 13.58 3.71
#